data_AF-A0A3C1BIQ6-F1
#
_entry.id   AF-A0A3C1BIQ6-F1
#
_cell.length_a   1.000
_cell.length_b   1.000
_cell.length_c   1.000
_cell.angle_alpha   90.00
_cell.angle_beta   90.00
_cell.angle_gamma   90.00
#
_symmetry.space_group_name_H-M   'P 1'
#
loop_
_entity.id
_entity.type
_entity.pdbx_description
1 polymer ?
#
loop_
_entity_poly.entity_id
_entity_poly.type
_entity_poly.pdbx_seq_one_letter_code
_entity_poly.pdbx_strand_id
1 'polypeptide(L)'
;MTETYINFEGINTSMAKLSSTRQKALLRKYSRNVKFLMMLGSICVIVFTLPKQAKFTYDIAKGRIWNQKELISPYNFAILKTGAEIESDKNTALASVTPIYQLDDGIESDMHEAFKSSLEIKWHSAGLKDSKKASYIQAGDDLLKEIYARGILSPNPKYQQNAADYPITILNK
;
A
#
# COMPACT_ATOMS: atom_id res chain seq x y z
N MET A 1 48.55 84.81 -9.99
CA MET A 1 48.05 83.44 -9.82
C MET A 1 49.14 82.51 -10.33
N THR A 2 50.17 82.19 -9.54
CA THR A 2 50.21 81.05 -8.58
C THR A 2 49.67 79.79 -9.26
N GLU A 3 50.51 78.84 -9.67
CA GLU A 3 51.01 77.69 -8.87
C GLU A 3 50.89 76.49 -9.85
N THR A 4 51.69 75.43 -9.94
CA THR A 4 52.83 74.91 -9.21
C THR A 4 53.51 73.89 -10.14
N TYR A 5 54.84 73.80 -10.10
CA TYR A 5 55.59 72.68 -10.67
C TYR A 5 55.33 71.42 -9.85
N ILE A 6 55.02 70.30 -10.50
CA ILE A 6 55.14 68.98 -9.88
C ILE A 6 56.25 68.23 -10.62
N ASN A 7 57.46 68.33 -10.07
CA ASN A 7 58.55 67.41 -10.35
C ASN A 7 58.16 66.04 -9.79
N PHE A 8 57.98 65.04 -10.66
CA PHE A 8 58.02 63.65 -10.22
C PHE A 8 59.45 63.15 -10.39
N GLU A 9 60.18 63.23 -9.28
CA GLU A 9 61.46 62.57 -9.10
C GLU A 9 61.32 61.06 -9.37
N GLY A 10 62.28 60.54 -10.14
CA GLY A 10 62.98 59.34 -9.74
C GLY A 10 62.16 58.06 -9.60
N ILE A 11 61.66 57.51 -10.71
CA ILE A 11 61.65 56.06 -10.87
C ILE A 11 62.28 55.72 -12.21
N ASN A 12 63.62 55.68 -12.23
CA ASN A 12 64.35 54.95 -13.24
C ASN A 12 64.03 53.45 -13.06
N THR A 13 62.91 52.98 -13.62
CA THR A 13 62.72 51.56 -13.83
C THR A 13 63.74 51.12 -14.87
N SER A 14 64.89 50.65 -14.38
CA SER A 14 65.83 49.85 -15.15
C SER A 14 65.09 48.62 -15.65
N MET A 15 64.46 48.72 -16.82
CA MET A 15 64.02 47.53 -17.55
C MET A 15 65.27 46.78 -17.96
N ALA A 16 65.57 45.70 -17.25
CA ALA A 16 66.59 44.75 -17.64
C ALA A 16 66.24 44.20 -19.04
N LYS A 17 66.79 44.80 -20.09
CA LYS A 17 66.69 44.29 -21.46
C LYS A 17 67.54 43.03 -21.55
N LEU A 18 66.92 41.89 -21.24
CA LEU A 18 67.50 40.57 -21.44
C LEU A 18 67.70 40.37 -22.95
N SER A 19 68.96 40.25 -23.39
CA SER A 19 69.30 40.00 -24.79
C SER A 19 68.70 38.66 -25.26
N SER A 20 67.75 38.73 -26.20
CA SER A 20 67.03 37.59 -26.80
C SER A 20 67.98 36.49 -27.31
N THR A 21 69.16 36.88 -27.80
CA THR A 21 70.16 35.98 -28.36
C THR A 21 70.76 35.04 -27.32
N ARG A 22 71.04 35.54 -26.10
CA ARG A 22 71.57 34.73 -24.99
C ARG A 22 70.51 33.80 -24.41
N GLN A 23 69.25 34.24 -24.33
CA GLN A 23 68.12 33.40 -23.91
C GLN A 23 67.90 32.25 -24.90
N LYS A 24 67.90 32.52 -26.21
CA LYS A 24 67.75 31.49 -27.24
C LYS A 24 68.88 30.47 -27.20
N ALA A 25 70.12 30.90 -26.98
CA ALA A 25 71.27 30.00 -26.87
C ALA A 25 71.21 29.10 -25.62
N LEU A 26 70.82 29.66 -24.46
CA LEU A 26 70.62 28.89 -23.22
C LEU A 26 69.45 27.91 -23.35
N LEU A 27 68.32 28.34 -23.91
CA LEU A 27 67.16 27.50 -24.20
C LEU A 27 67.51 26.38 -25.19
N ARG A 28 68.43 26.61 -26.14
CA ARG A 28 68.90 25.58 -27.08
C ARG A 28 69.76 24.52 -26.40
N LYS A 29 70.65 24.92 -25.46
CA LYS A 29 71.50 24.01 -24.68
C LYS A 29 70.70 23.18 -23.67
N TYR A 30 69.74 23.81 -22.99
CA TYR A 30 68.89 23.18 -21.97
C TYR A 30 67.51 22.78 -22.50
N SER A 31 67.35 22.69 -23.82
CA SER A 31 66.08 22.48 -24.52
C SER A 31 65.31 21.27 -24.00
N ARG A 32 66.03 20.18 -23.64
CA ARG A 32 65.43 18.97 -23.10
C ARG A 32 64.82 19.20 -21.70
N ASN A 33 65.54 19.84 -20.80
CA ASN A 33 65.07 20.11 -19.43
C ASN A 33 63.90 21.09 -19.41
N VAL A 34 63.90 22.09 -20.30
CA VAL A 34 62.80 23.05 -20.42
C VAL A 34 61.52 22.38 -20.92
N LYS A 35 61.62 21.43 -21.87
CA LYS A 35 60.46 20.62 -22.31
C LYS A 35 59.88 19.80 -21.18
N PHE A 36 60.72 19.15 -20.36
CA PHE A 36 60.24 18.40 -19.20
C PHE A 36 59.59 19.30 -18.15
N LEU A 37 60.15 20.49 -17.89
CA LEU A 37 59.56 21.46 -16.98
C LEU A 37 58.18 21.94 -17.47
N MET A 38 58.05 22.23 -18.77
CA MET A 38 56.76 22.64 -19.35
C MET A 38 55.72 21.52 -19.33
N MET A 39 56.14 20.28 -19.57
CA MET A 39 55.27 19.10 -19.45
C MET A 39 54.80 18.88 -18.01
N LEU A 40 55.70 19.02 -17.02
CA LEU A 40 55.31 18.91 -15.62
C LEU A 40 54.36 20.04 -15.21
N GLY A 41 54.62 21.27 -15.69
CA GLY A 41 53.75 22.41 -15.48
C GLY A 41 52.34 22.19 -16.03
N SER A 42 52.21 21.67 -17.24
CA SER A 42 50.88 21.38 -17.82
C SER A 42 50.13 20.30 -17.07
N ILE A 43 50.82 19.25 -16.61
CA ILE A 43 50.22 18.19 -15.78
C ILE A 43 49.68 18.79 -14.47
N CYS A 44 50.47 19.62 -13.78
CA CYS A 44 50.03 20.27 -12.54
C CYS A 44 48.79 21.15 -12.75
N VAL A 45 48.75 21.93 -13.84
CA VAL A 45 47.57 22.75 -14.18
C VAL A 45 46.35 21.88 -14.41
N ILE A 46 46.46 20.84 -15.23
CA ILE A 46 45.35 19.93 -15.53
C ILE A 46 44.81 19.30 -14.24
N VAL A 47 45.68 18.76 -13.39
CA VAL A 47 45.28 18.10 -12.12
C VAL A 47 44.63 19.08 -11.13
N PHE A 48 45.07 20.33 -11.07
CA PHE A 48 44.44 21.33 -10.20
C PHE A 48 43.11 21.85 -10.75
N THR A 49 42.96 21.92 -12.08
CA THR A 49 41.73 22.42 -12.72
C THR A 49 40.61 21.39 -12.76
N LEU A 50 40.93 20.09 -12.77
CA LEU A 50 39.91 19.04 -12.75
C LEU A 50 39.34 18.85 -11.33
N PRO A 51 38.04 19.12 -11.11
CA PRO A 51 37.42 18.95 -9.79
C PRO A 51 37.46 17.47 -9.41
N LYS A 52 38.00 17.18 -8.22
CA LYS A 52 38.50 15.84 -7.90
C LYS A 52 37.50 14.72 -8.14
N GLN A 53 36.21 14.86 -7.80
CA GLN A 53 35.15 13.89 -8.12
C GLN A 53 33.79 14.61 -7.99
N ALA A 54 32.84 14.38 -8.90
CA ALA A 54 31.46 14.78 -8.68
C ALA A 54 30.91 13.93 -7.51
N LYS A 55 30.73 14.52 -6.33
CA LYS A 55 30.07 13.84 -5.21
C LYS A 55 28.65 13.48 -5.65
N PHE A 56 28.35 12.19 -5.76
CA PHE A 56 26.97 11.73 -5.94
C PHE A 56 26.19 12.09 -4.68
N THR A 57 25.15 12.89 -4.82
CA THR A 57 24.27 13.34 -3.71
C THR A 57 23.57 12.17 -2.98
N TYR A 58 23.70 10.95 -3.50
CA TYR A 58 23.04 9.73 -3.02
C TYR A 58 23.96 8.79 -2.23
N ASP A 59 25.12 9.26 -1.76
CA ASP A 59 25.97 8.45 -0.89
C ASP A 59 25.41 8.43 0.54
N ILE A 60 24.43 7.57 0.77
CA ILE A 60 23.80 7.37 2.07
C ILE A 60 24.73 6.46 2.89
N ALA A 61 25.48 7.07 3.79
CA ALA A 61 26.30 6.34 4.76
C ALA A 61 25.41 5.41 5.60
N LYS A 62 25.71 4.10 5.60
CA LYS A 62 25.01 3.09 6.40
C LYS A 62 25.02 3.50 7.89
N GLY A 63 23.86 3.44 8.54
CA GLY A 63 23.71 3.74 9.97
C GLY A 63 23.25 5.17 10.31
N ARG A 64 23.01 6.04 9.32
CA ARG A 64 22.33 7.32 9.58
C ARG A 64 20.81 7.20 9.54
N ILE A 65 20.14 7.98 10.38
CA ILE A 65 18.70 8.17 10.35
C ILE A 65 18.24 8.75 9.00
N TRP A 66 17.09 8.27 8.53
CA TRP A 66 16.49 8.70 7.26
C TRP A 66 15.99 10.15 7.38
N ASN A 67 16.67 11.08 6.72
CA ASN A 67 16.35 12.51 6.78
C ASN A 67 15.55 13.01 5.56
N GLN A 68 15.30 12.14 4.57
CA GLN A 68 14.55 12.50 3.37
C GLN A 68 13.05 12.32 3.60
N LYS A 69 12.21 12.93 2.75
CA LYS A 69 10.77 12.68 2.78
C LYS A 69 10.51 11.18 2.60
N GLU A 70 9.48 10.68 3.25
CA GLU A 70 9.03 9.29 3.05
C GLU A 70 8.71 9.09 1.57
N LEU A 71 9.29 8.05 0.96
CA LEU A 71 8.94 7.64 -0.38
C LEU A 71 7.68 6.81 -0.31
N ILE A 72 6.55 7.47 -0.52
CA ILE A 72 5.26 6.82 -0.73
C ILE A 72 5.07 6.68 -2.24
N SER A 73 4.63 5.50 -2.69
CA SER A 73 4.31 5.28 -4.10
C SER A 73 3.22 6.25 -4.56
N PRO A 74 3.38 6.95 -5.71
CA PRO A 74 2.35 7.85 -6.23
C PRO A 74 1.12 7.12 -6.80
N TYR A 75 1.18 5.78 -6.89
CA TYR A 75 0.08 4.94 -7.35
C TYR A 75 -0.07 3.69 -6.48
N ASN A 76 -1.29 3.16 -6.46
CA ASN A 76 -1.61 1.90 -5.80
C ASN A 76 -1.17 0.73 -6.68
N PHE A 77 -0.45 -0.23 -6.10
CA PHE A 77 -0.15 -1.51 -6.73
C PHE A 77 -0.97 -2.62 -6.09
N ALA A 78 -1.42 -3.58 -6.89
CA ALA A 78 -2.09 -4.76 -6.37
C ALA A 78 -1.06 -5.67 -5.70
N ILE A 79 -1.26 -5.94 -4.40
CA ILE A 79 -0.50 -6.97 -3.70
C ILE A 79 -1.19 -8.31 -3.99
N LEU A 80 -0.54 -9.15 -4.79
CA LEU A 80 -1.05 -10.48 -5.09
C LEU A 80 -0.82 -11.39 -3.89
N LYS A 81 -1.89 -11.67 -3.15
CA LYS A 81 -1.88 -12.65 -2.07
C LYS A 81 -1.81 -14.06 -2.64
N THR A 82 -1.15 -14.96 -1.91
CA THR A 82 -1.16 -16.38 -2.24
C THR A 82 -2.56 -16.98 -2.07
N GLY A 83 -2.85 -18.10 -2.73
CA GLY A 83 -4.15 -18.77 -2.59
C GLY A 83 -4.47 -19.16 -1.15
N ALA A 84 -3.46 -19.61 -0.39
CA ALA A 84 -3.60 -19.97 1.02
C ALA A 84 -3.94 -18.76 1.90
N GLU A 85 -3.31 -17.60 1.68
CA GLU A 85 -3.64 -16.36 2.39
C GLU A 85 -5.06 -15.89 2.08
N ILE A 86 -5.49 -15.99 0.82
CA ILE A 86 -6.86 -15.62 0.43
C ILE A 86 -7.88 -16.51 1.13
N GLU A 87 -7.64 -17.80 1.24
CA GLU A 87 -8.52 -18.73 1.94
C GLU A 87 -8.56 -18.46 3.44
N SER A 88 -7.40 -18.21 4.06
CA SER A 88 -7.30 -17.82 5.47
C SER A 88 -8.05 -16.52 5.76
N ASP A 89 -7.90 -15.52 4.91
CA ASP A 89 -8.60 -14.24 5.02
C ASP A 89 -10.12 -14.42 4.88
N LYS A 90 -10.57 -15.27 3.93
CA LYS A 90 -12.00 -15.58 3.77
C LYS A 90 -12.57 -16.25 5.01
N ASN A 91 -11.88 -17.22 5.58
CA ASN A 91 -12.33 -17.90 6.79
C ASN A 91 -12.38 -16.94 7.98
N THR A 92 -11.37 -16.09 8.13
CA THR A 92 -11.33 -15.05 9.17
C THR A 92 -12.48 -14.05 9.00
N ALA A 93 -12.73 -13.61 7.77
CA ALA A 93 -13.84 -12.70 7.46
C ALA A 93 -15.18 -13.36 7.79
N LEU A 94 -15.42 -14.61 7.36
CA LEU A 94 -16.65 -15.34 7.63
C LEU A 94 -16.88 -15.58 9.13
N ALA A 95 -15.82 -15.86 9.89
CA ALA A 95 -15.89 -16.02 11.34
C ALA A 95 -16.23 -14.70 12.08
N SER A 96 -15.91 -13.55 11.49
CA SER A 96 -16.18 -12.24 12.08
C SER A 96 -17.59 -11.69 11.77
N VAL A 97 -18.27 -12.25 10.77
CA VAL A 97 -19.58 -11.76 10.34
C VAL A 97 -20.68 -12.24 11.28
N THR A 98 -21.45 -11.30 11.83
CA THR A 98 -22.70 -11.59 12.54
C THR A 98 -23.86 -11.56 11.54
N PRO A 99 -24.51 -12.69 11.25
CA PRO A 99 -25.60 -12.74 10.28
C PRO A 99 -26.84 -12.01 10.79
N ILE A 100 -27.51 -11.33 9.85
CA ILE A 100 -28.76 -10.61 10.10
C ILE A 100 -29.90 -11.38 9.44
N TYR A 101 -30.93 -11.70 10.21
CA TYR A 101 -32.14 -12.38 9.76
C TYR A 101 -33.31 -11.40 9.75
N GLN A 102 -34.22 -11.61 8.81
CA GLN A 102 -35.49 -10.89 8.75
C GLN A 102 -36.60 -11.89 9.07
N LEU A 103 -37.50 -11.50 9.98
CA LEU A 103 -38.70 -12.28 10.25
C LEU A 103 -39.66 -12.12 9.07
N ASP A 104 -40.24 -13.22 8.63
CA ASP A 104 -41.25 -13.25 7.58
C ASP A 104 -42.59 -13.69 8.18
N ASP A 105 -43.45 -12.71 8.43
CA ASP A 105 -44.76 -12.91 9.05
C ASP A 105 -45.74 -13.65 8.12
N GLY A 106 -45.45 -13.77 6.81
CA GLY A 106 -46.31 -14.46 5.84
C GLY A 106 -46.18 -15.98 5.87
N ILE A 107 -45.07 -16.51 6.41
CA ILE A 107 -44.80 -17.96 6.40
C ILE A 107 -45.79 -18.73 7.27
N GLU A 108 -46.27 -18.13 8.37
CA GLU A 108 -47.22 -18.80 9.26
C GLU A 108 -48.55 -19.09 8.56
N SER A 109 -49.10 -18.12 7.83
CA SER A 109 -50.37 -18.31 7.09
C SER A 109 -50.20 -19.33 5.96
N ASP A 110 -49.09 -19.25 5.23
CA ASP A 110 -48.84 -20.13 4.09
C ASP A 110 -48.66 -21.59 4.55
N MET A 111 -47.98 -21.80 5.68
CA MET A 111 -47.80 -23.14 6.23
C MET A 111 -49.06 -23.70 6.88
N HIS A 112 -49.93 -22.85 7.45
CA HIS A 112 -51.23 -23.29 7.92
C HIS A 112 -52.10 -23.84 6.77
N GLU A 113 -52.14 -23.13 5.63
CA GLU A 113 -52.88 -23.58 4.45
C GLU A 113 -52.26 -24.84 3.83
N ALA A 114 -50.92 -24.88 3.70
CA ALA A 114 -50.20 -26.05 3.21
C ALA A 114 -50.41 -27.29 4.10
N PHE A 115 -50.42 -27.11 5.43
CA PHE A 115 -50.72 -28.17 6.38
C PHE A 115 -52.13 -28.73 6.16
N LYS A 116 -53.14 -27.87 6.09
CA LYS A 116 -54.53 -28.29 5.88
C LYS A 116 -54.71 -29.07 4.58
N SER A 117 -54.13 -28.59 3.48
CA SER A 117 -54.17 -29.26 2.18
C SER A 117 -53.45 -30.61 2.20
N SER A 118 -52.23 -30.67 2.75
CA SER A 118 -51.46 -31.92 2.82
C SER A 118 -52.12 -32.96 3.74
N LEU A 119 -52.74 -32.52 4.83
CA LEU A 119 -53.50 -33.39 5.73
C LEU A 119 -54.75 -33.93 5.03
N GLU A 120 -55.46 -33.12 4.27
CA GLU A 120 -56.63 -33.56 3.50
C GLU A 120 -56.28 -34.66 2.50
N ILE A 121 -55.19 -34.50 1.75
CA ILE A 121 -54.71 -35.50 0.80
C ILE A 121 -54.32 -36.81 1.52
N LYS A 122 -53.57 -36.71 2.62
CA LYS A 122 -53.14 -37.89 3.40
C LYS A 122 -54.29 -38.56 4.15
N TRP A 123 -55.33 -37.82 4.52
CA TRP A 123 -56.50 -38.36 5.21
C TRP A 123 -57.29 -39.31 4.32
N HIS A 124 -57.48 -38.92 3.05
CA HIS A 124 -58.18 -39.75 2.07
C HIS A 124 -57.43 -41.06 1.76
N SER A 125 -56.10 -41.06 1.81
CA SER A 125 -55.30 -42.27 1.60
C SER A 125 -55.13 -43.13 2.86
N ALA A 126 -55.36 -42.59 4.06
CA ALA A 126 -55.17 -43.29 5.33
C ALA A 126 -56.36 -44.17 5.76
N GLY A 127 -57.53 -44.04 5.14
CA GLY A 127 -58.72 -44.84 5.47
C GLY A 127 -59.27 -44.57 6.88
N LEU A 128 -59.01 -43.38 7.43
CA LEU A 128 -59.45 -42.96 8.77
C LEU A 128 -60.91 -42.48 8.77
N LYS A 129 -61.56 -42.52 9.95
CA LYS A 129 -62.96 -42.13 10.11
C LYS A 129 -63.12 -40.60 10.11
N ASP A 130 -63.85 -40.06 9.14
CA ASP A 130 -64.04 -38.60 8.93
C ASP A 130 -64.53 -37.82 10.15
N SER A 131 -65.25 -38.47 11.07
CA SER A 131 -65.68 -37.87 12.34
C SER A 131 -64.53 -37.29 13.16
N LYS A 132 -63.30 -37.80 13.00
CA LYS A 132 -62.13 -37.33 13.74
C LYS A 132 -61.33 -36.27 12.99
N LYS A 133 -61.57 -36.06 11.69
CA LYS A 133 -60.81 -35.15 10.82
C LYS A 133 -60.69 -33.74 11.42
N ALA A 134 -61.82 -33.18 11.88
CA ALA A 134 -61.87 -31.85 12.49
C ALA A 134 -60.98 -31.74 13.75
N SER A 135 -60.99 -32.77 14.61
CA SER A 135 -60.17 -32.78 15.83
C SER A 135 -58.66 -32.85 15.52
N TYR A 136 -58.25 -33.58 14.49
CA TYR A 136 -56.84 -33.65 14.07
C TYR A 136 -56.37 -32.36 13.40
N ILE A 137 -57.23 -31.73 12.59
CA ILE A 137 -56.94 -30.42 11.99
C ILE A 137 -56.70 -29.40 13.12
N GLN A 138 -57.58 -29.36 14.11
CA GLN A 138 -57.47 -28.42 15.21
C GLN A 138 -56.24 -28.67 16.08
N ALA A 139 -55.97 -29.93 16.44
CA ALA A 139 -54.76 -30.29 17.20
C ALA A 139 -53.47 -29.94 16.44
N GLY A 140 -53.46 -30.11 15.11
CA GLY A 140 -52.32 -29.73 14.27
C GLY A 140 -52.14 -28.22 14.16
N ASP A 141 -53.23 -27.46 14.05
CA ASP A 141 -53.20 -26.00 14.03
C ASP A 141 -52.69 -25.43 15.36
N ASP A 142 -53.17 -25.95 16.50
CA ASP A 142 -52.72 -25.52 17.82
C ASP A 142 -51.22 -25.80 18.03
N LEU A 143 -50.75 -26.98 17.59
CA LEU A 143 -49.32 -27.33 17.60
C LEU A 143 -48.50 -26.37 16.72
N LEU A 144 -48.99 -26.08 15.51
CA LEU A 144 -48.28 -25.22 14.56
C LEU A 144 -48.13 -23.80 15.11
N LYS A 145 -49.19 -23.25 15.70
CA LYS A 145 -49.18 -21.97 16.42
C LYS A 145 -48.18 -21.95 17.56
N GLU A 146 -48.10 -23.01 18.37
CA GLU A 146 -47.13 -23.10 19.46
C GLU A 146 -45.68 -23.07 18.95
N ILE A 147 -45.40 -23.82 17.88
CA ILE A 147 -44.06 -23.87 17.28
C ILE A 147 -43.68 -22.50 16.71
N TYR A 148 -44.57 -21.83 15.97
CA TYR A 148 -44.30 -20.50 15.41
C TYR A 148 -44.23 -19.41 16.48
N ALA A 149 -45.02 -19.51 17.56
CA ALA A 149 -44.92 -18.60 18.70
C ALA A 149 -43.56 -18.71 19.42
N ARG A 150 -42.96 -19.91 19.45
CA ARG A 150 -41.59 -20.11 19.95
C ARG A 150 -40.53 -19.59 18.97
N GLY A 151 -40.85 -19.58 17.68
CA GLY A 151 -39.95 -19.18 16.59
C GLY A 151 -39.13 -20.35 16.06
N ILE A 152 -39.00 -20.42 14.73
CA ILE A 152 -38.15 -21.39 14.03
C ILE A 152 -37.01 -20.63 13.37
N LEU A 153 -35.78 -21.07 13.66
CA LEU A 153 -34.58 -20.58 13.00
C LEU A 153 -33.93 -21.74 12.24
N SER A 154 -33.62 -21.51 10.97
CA SER A 154 -32.76 -22.40 10.19
C SER A 154 -31.34 -21.83 10.19
N PRO A 155 -30.41 -22.37 11.00
CA PRO A 155 -29.06 -21.87 11.05
C PRO A 155 -28.33 -22.17 9.74
N ASN A 156 -27.49 -21.23 9.29
CA ASN A 156 -26.72 -21.41 8.07
C ASN A 156 -25.32 -21.97 8.42
N PRO A 157 -24.93 -23.14 7.88
CA PRO A 157 -23.67 -23.79 8.23
C PRO A 157 -22.44 -22.94 7.90
N LYS A 158 -22.54 -21.97 6.98
CA LYS A 158 -21.43 -21.07 6.65
C LYS A 158 -20.99 -20.20 7.82
N TYR A 159 -21.91 -19.84 8.71
CA TYR A 159 -21.65 -18.99 9.87
C TYR A 159 -21.43 -19.80 11.16
N GLN A 160 -21.71 -21.12 11.13
CA GLN A 160 -21.42 -22.06 12.23
C GLN A 160 -19.97 -22.57 12.16
N GLN A 161 -19.00 -21.66 12.26
CA GLN A 161 -17.57 -21.99 12.17
C GLN A 161 -17.00 -22.51 13.51
N ASN A 162 -17.34 -21.83 14.62
CA ASN A 162 -16.66 -22.01 15.91
C ASN A 162 -17.52 -22.67 17.00
N ALA A 163 -18.84 -22.61 16.89
CA ALA A 163 -19.77 -23.11 17.90
C ALA A 163 -21.09 -23.57 17.26
N ALA A 164 -21.81 -24.44 17.96
CA ALA A 164 -23.15 -24.90 17.54
C ALA A 164 -24.14 -23.73 17.45
N ASP A 165 -24.03 -22.80 18.42
CA ASP A 165 -24.83 -21.59 18.50
C ASP A 165 -23.97 -20.36 18.15
N TYR A 166 -24.57 -19.37 17.50
CA TYR A 166 -23.92 -18.11 17.16
C TYR A 166 -24.87 -16.94 17.41
N PRO A 167 -24.34 -15.75 17.76
CA PRO A 167 -25.17 -14.56 17.92
C PRO A 167 -25.82 -14.21 16.58
N ILE A 168 -27.11 -13.90 16.63
CA ILE A 168 -27.88 -13.43 15.47
C ILE A 168 -28.48 -12.08 15.77
N THR A 169 -28.60 -11.26 14.72
CA THR A 169 -29.34 -10.01 14.78
C THR A 169 -30.63 -10.18 13.99
N ILE A 170 -31.76 -9.87 14.62
CA ILE A 170 -33.06 -9.87 13.95
C ILE A 170 -33.37 -8.44 13.54
N LEU A 171 -33.61 -8.22 12.26
CA LEU A 171 -34.08 -6.94 11.74
C LEU A 171 -35.58 -6.83 12.01
N ASN A 172 -35.95 -5.91 12.91
CA ASN A 172 -37.35 -5.57 13.15
C ASN A 172 -37.80 -4.56 12.08
N LYS A 173 -38.96 -4.78 11.47
CA LYS A 173 -39.48 -3.95 10.37
C LYS A 173 -40.32 -2.79 10.89
#